data_AF-A0A0D6LD42-F1
#
_entry.id   AF-A0A0D6LD42-F1
#
_cell.length_a   1.000
_cell.length_b   1.000
_cell.length_c   1.000
_cell.angle_alpha   90.00
_cell.angle_beta   90.00
_cell.angle_gamma   90.00
#
_symmetry.space_group_name_H-M   'P 1'
#
loop_
_entity.id
_entity.type
_entity.pdbx_description
1 polymer ?
#
loop_
_entity_poly.entity_id
_entity_poly.type
_entity_poly.pdbx_seq_one_letter_code
_entity_poly.pdbx_strand_id
1 'polypeptide(L)'
;MDRLYGSVACAGIDTDVEYKYPKGAGRVAFTNYNSYMKAITERYAQLSHGEVEKRVEMKPYVLDDQICEECIREPNGGKHAPFFCPHLECLQVLSV
;
A
#
# COMPACT_ATOMS: atom_id res chain seq x y z
N MET A 1 10.01 -6.69 7.27
CA MET A 1 9.38 -5.36 7.27
C MET A 1 9.78 -4.54 8.49
N ASP A 2 9.65 -5.06 9.71
CA ASP A 2 10.08 -4.36 10.94
C ASP A 2 11.50 -3.79 10.89
N ARG A 3 12.45 -4.56 10.37
CA ARG A 3 13.85 -4.11 10.21
C ARG A 3 14.05 -3.02 9.16
N LEU A 4 13.17 -2.92 8.15
CA LEU A 4 13.30 -1.97 7.04
C LEU A 4 12.57 -0.65 7.37
N TYR A 5 11.33 -0.78 7.84
CA TYR A 5 10.38 0.33 7.94
C TYR A 5 9.88 0.61 9.35
N GLY A 6 10.15 -0.27 10.33
CA GLY A 6 9.60 -0.17 11.69
C GLY A 6 8.35 -1.03 11.86
N SER A 7 7.74 -0.93 13.05
CA SER A 7 6.76 -1.89 13.56
C SER A 7 5.52 -2.05 12.66
N VAL A 8 5.30 -3.29 12.22
CA VAL A 8 4.10 -3.74 11.52
C VAL A 8 3.04 -4.17 12.53
N ALA A 9 1.82 -3.67 12.38
CA ALA A 9 0.65 -4.09 13.16
C ALA A 9 0.09 -5.41 12.63
N CYS A 10 -0.06 -5.52 11.30
CA CYS A 10 -0.50 -6.75 10.65
C CYS A 10 -0.03 -6.80 9.19
N ALA A 11 0.05 -8.00 8.65
CA ALA A 11 0.29 -8.25 7.23
C ALA A 11 -0.64 -9.37 6.74
N GLY A 12 -1.09 -9.26 5.50
CA GLY A 12 -1.98 -10.23 4.88
C GLY A 12 -1.70 -10.38 3.39
N ILE A 13 -2.01 -11.55 2.85
CA ILE A 13 -1.96 -11.81 1.41
C ILE A 13 -3.34 -11.54 0.83
N ASP A 14 -3.38 -10.85 -0.30
CA ASP A 14 -4.62 -10.64 -1.03
C ASP A 14 -5.02 -11.96 -1.67
N THR A 15 -6.18 -12.45 -1.27
CA THR A 15 -6.76 -13.69 -1.76
C THR A 15 -8.03 -13.40 -2.53
N ASP A 16 -8.31 -14.24 -3.52
CA ASP A 16 -9.59 -14.23 -4.19
C ASP A 16 -10.71 -14.60 -3.21
N VAL A 17 -11.83 -13.87 -3.22
CA VAL A 17 -12.89 -14.05 -2.23
C VAL A 17 -13.59 -15.40 -2.41
N GLU A 18 -13.75 -15.86 -3.64
CA GLU A 18 -14.46 -17.09 -3.99
C GLU A 18 -13.52 -18.30 -3.85
N TYR A 19 -12.33 -18.23 -4.45
CA TYR A 19 -11.41 -19.37 -4.52
C TYR A 19 -10.35 -19.41 -3.41
N LYS A 20 -10.29 -18.36 -2.56
CA LYS A 20 -9.27 -18.19 -1.51
C LYS A 20 -7.83 -18.29 -2.01
N TYR A 21 -7.62 -18.01 -3.30
CA TYR A 21 -6.33 -18.19 -3.96
C TYR A 21 -5.49 -16.89 -3.93
N PRO A 22 -4.18 -16.95 -3.64
CA PRO A 22 -3.32 -15.77 -3.61
C PRO A 22 -3.27 -15.03 -4.96
N LYS A 23 -3.48 -13.71 -4.94
CA LYS A 23 -3.51 -12.86 -6.14
C LYS A 23 -2.16 -12.23 -6.49
N GLY A 24 -1.09 -12.64 -5.82
CA GLY A 24 0.26 -12.10 -6.03
C GLY A 24 0.51 -10.72 -5.40
N ALA A 25 -0.41 -10.24 -4.55
CA ALA A 25 -0.30 -9.00 -3.79
C ALA A 25 -0.56 -9.26 -2.31
N GLY A 26 -0.24 -8.29 -1.47
CA GLY A 26 -0.51 -8.33 -0.04
C GLY A 26 -0.54 -6.93 0.55
N ARG A 27 -1.09 -6.84 1.76
CA ARG A 27 -1.26 -5.61 2.51
C ARG A 27 -0.45 -5.66 3.79
N VAL A 28 0.07 -4.51 4.19
CA VAL A 28 0.81 -4.32 5.44
C VAL A 28 0.26 -3.06 6.11
N ALA A 29 -0.16 -3.19 7.37
CA ALA A 29 -0.52 -2.06 8.22
C ALA A 29 0.61 -1.81 9.22
N PHE A 30 1.02 -0.55 9.35
CA PHE A 30 2.05 -0.14 10.31
C PHE A 30 1.40 0.41 11.58
N THR A 31 2.11 0.32 12.71
CA THR A 31 1.63 0.87 13.99
C THR A 31 1.76 2.39 14.08
N ASN A 32 2.52 3.02 13.18
CA ASN A 32 2.76 4.46 13.18
C ASN A 32 2.90 5.02 11.75
N TYR A 33 2.57 6.30 11.61
CA TYR A 33 2.56 7.02 10.33
C TYR A 33 3.95 7.15 9.69
N ASN A 34 5.02 7.29 10.50
CA ASN A 34 6.38 7.45 9.98
C ASN A 34 6.85 6.18 9.25
N SER A 35 6.55 5.00 9.81
CA SER A 35 6.83 3.70 9.16
C SER A 35 6.08 3.54 7.85
N TYR A 36 4.79 3.93 7.83
CA TYR A 36 3.98 3.95 6.62
C TYR A 36 4.57 4.87 5.54
N MET A 37 4.84 6.13 5.90
CA MET A 37 5.38 7.11 4.96
C MET A 37 6.73 6.69 4.40
N LYS A 38 7.63 6.18 5.24
CA LYS A 38 8.93 5.68 4.78
C LYS A 38 8.78 4.57 3.75
N ALA A 39 7.90 3.60 4.01
CA ALA A 39 7.64 2.49 3.09
C ALA A 39 7.09 2.99 1.74
N ILE A 40 6.09 3.88 1.76
CA ILE A 40 5.50 4.40 0.54
C ILE A 40 6.46 5.29 -0.25
N THR A 41 7.24 6.15 0.42
CA THR A 41 8.20 7.04 -0.25
C THR A 41 9.34 6.28 -0.91
N GLU A 42 9.82 5.17 -0.31
CA GLU A 42 10.85 4.34 -0.95
C GLU A 42 10.34 3.58 -2.18
N ARG A 43 9.02 3.35 -2.28
CA ARG A 43 8.30 2.71 -3.39
C ARG A 43 8.68 1.26 -3.70
N TYR A 44 9.92 0.86 -3.52
CA TYR A 44 10.40 -0.49 -3.76
C TYR A 44 11.18 -0.99 -2.55
N ALA A 45 10.85 -2.19 -2.08
CA ALA A 45 11.62 -2.89 -1.06
C ALA A 45 12.30 -4.12 -1.66
N GLN A 46 13.55 -4.34 -1.30
CA GLN A 46 14.21 -5.63 -1.53
C GLN A 46 13.95 -6.52 -0.32
N LEU A 47 13.28 -7.65 -0.56
CA LEU A 47 13.04 -8.67 0.46
C LEU A 47 13.98 -9.84 0.20
N SER A 48 14.73 -10.22 1.23
CA SER A 48 15.57 -11.42 1.21
C SER A 48 15.12 -12.41 2.28
N HIS A 49 14.99 -13.67 1.90
CA HIS A 49 14.69 -14.77 2.80
C HIS A 49 15.37 -16.05 2.33
N GLY A 50 16.44 -16.45 3.02
CA GLY A 50 17.31 -17.54 2.56
C GLY A 50 17.94 -17.18 1.21
N GLU A 51 17.81 -18.06 0.23
CA GLU A 51 18.28 -17.86 -1.15
C GLU A 51 17.30 -17.06 -2.01
N VAL A 52 16.12 -16.71 -1.48
CA VAL A 52 15.09 -15.98 -2.23
C VAL A 52 15.31 -14.48 -2.07
N GLU A 53 15.51 -13.81 -3.20
CA GLU A 53 15.47 -12.37 -3.31
C GLU A 53 14.29 -11.91 -4.15
N LYS A 54 13.53 -10.94 -3.65
CA LYS A 54 12.38 -10.39 -4.38
C LYS A 54 12.30 -8.89 -4.19
N ARG A 55 12.22 -8.17 -5.30
CA ARG A 55 11.87 -6.76 -5.32
C ARG A 55 10.36 -6.62 -5.33
N VAL A 56 9.80 -5.90 -4.36
CA VAL A 56 8.37 -5.63 -4.27
C VAL A 56 8.10 -4.15 -4.45
N GLU A 57 7.07 -3.79 -5.21
CA GLU A 57 6.57 -2.41 -5.30
C GLU A 57 5.54 -2.20 -4.19
N MET A 58 5.68 -1.11 -3.45
CA MET A 58 4.75 -0.66 -2.42
C MET A 58 3.90 0.47 -2.98
N LYS A 59 2.59 0.39 -2.74
CA LYS A 59 1.62 1.41 -3.15
C LYS A 59 0.73 1.75 -1.97
N PRO A 60 0.29 3.01 -1.86
CA PRO A 60 -0.79 3.37 -0.96
C PRO A 60 -2.01 2.48 -1.16
N TYR A 61 -2.52 1.92 -0.07
CA TYR A 61 -3.79 1.22 -0.02
C TYR A 61 -4.69 1.94 0.98
N VAL A 62 -5.93 2.21 0.57
CA VAL A 62 -6.97 2.81 1.41
C VAL A 62 -8.21 1.94 1.26
N LEU A 63 -9.11 1.99 2.24
CA LEU A 63 -10.34 1.22 2.24
C LEU A 63 -11.17 1.51 0.98
N ASP A 64 -11.84 0.48 0.46
CA ASP A 64 -12.46 0.43 -0.87
C ASP A 64 -13.47 1.57 -1.16
N ASP A 65 -13.98 2.26 -0.13
CA ASP A 65 -14.98 3.32 -0.23
C ASP A 65 -14.43 4.76 -0.17
N GLN A 66 -13.12 4.96 -0.10
CA GLN A 66 -12.51 6.30 -0.02
C GLN A 66 -12.16 6.85 -1.41
N ILE A 67 -12.63 8.07 -1.72
CA ILE A 67 -12.35 8.75 -2.99
C ILE A 67 -11.29 9.83 -2.75
N CYS A 68 -10.24 9.83 -3.57
CA CYS A 68 -9.19 10.85 -3.51
C CYS A 68 -9.64 12.16 -4.17
N GLU A 69 -9.64 13.27 -3.43
CA GLU A 69 -10.02 14.60 -3.93
C GLU A 69 -9.15 15.11 -5.08
N GLU A 70 -7.85 14.78 -5.08
CA GLU A 70 -6.94 15.21 -6.14
C GLU A 70 -7.14 14.39 -7.43
N CYS A 71 -7.43 13.09 -7.30
CA CYS A 71 -7.72 12.21 -8.45
C CYS A 71 -9.08 12.51 -9.10
N ILE A 72 -10.02 13.10 -8.34
CA ILE A 72 -11.30 13.57 -8.88
C ILE A 72 -11.08 14.72 -9.89
N ARG A 73 -10.05 15.55 -9.68
CA ARG A 73 -9.78 16.74 -10.50
C ARG A 73 -9.11 16.42 -11.84
N GLU A 74 -8.50 15.24 -11.97
CA GLU A 74 -7.88 14.77 -13.21
C GLU A 74 -8.93 14.32 -14.25
N PRO A 75 -8.74 14.60 -15.55
CA PRO A 75 -9.70 14.27 -16.61
C PRO A 75 -9.98 12.76 -16.78
N ASN A 76 -9.19 11.90 -16.14
CA ASN A 76 -9.38 10.44 -16.09
C ASN A 76 -10.23 9.95 -14.89
N GLY A 77 -10.98 10.84 -14.26
CA GLY A 77 -12.24 10.54 -13.61
C GLY A 77 -12.15 9.64 -12.38
N GLY A 78 -11.56 10.16 -11.30
CA GLY A 78 -11.87 9.72 -9.92
C GLY A 78 -12.08 8.21 -9.79
N LYS A 79 -11.04 7.42 -10.07
CA LYS A 79 -11.14 5.97 -9.89
C LYS A 79 -11.48 5.69 -8.43
N HIS A 80 -12.61 5.03 -8.19
CA HIS A 80 -12.88 4.37 -6.91
C HIS A 80 -11.71 3.42 -6.64
N ALA A 81 -11.03 3.60 -5.52
CA ALA A 81 -9.74 2.97 -5.34
C ALA A 81 -9.72 2.09 -4.10
N PRO A 82 -9.75 0.77 -4.33
CA PRO A 82 -8.93 -0.18 -3.57
C PRO A 82 -7.42 0.09 -3.74
N PHE A 83 -6.99 0.98 -4.65
CA PHE A 83 -5.57 1.26 -4.91
C PHE A 83 -5.40 2.75 -5.21
N PHE A 84 -4.91 3.52 -4.23
CA PHE A 84 -4.72 4.96 -4.41
C PHE A 84 -3.73 5.25 -5.54
N CYS A 85 -3.85 6.46 -6.08
CA CYS A 85 -2.87 7.04 -6.99
C CYS A 85 -1.46 7.01 -6.37
N PRO A 86 -0.41 6.71 -7.15
CA PRO A 86 0.96 6.57 -6.62
C PRO A 86 1.61 7.91 -6.20
N HIS A 87 0.91 9.04 -6.34
CA HIS A 87 1.44 10.35 -5.96
C HIS A 87 1.28 10.58 -4.45
N LEU A 88 2.39 10.96 -3.80
CA LEU A 88 2.41 11.22 -2.35
C LEU A 88 1.46 12.36 -1.93
N GLU A 89 1.19 13.31 -2.83
CA GLU A 89 0.26 14.43 -2.59
C GLU A 89 -1.18 13.92 -2.35
N CYS A 90 -1.56 12.79 -2.97
CA CYS A 90 -2.85 12.17 -2.75
C CYS A 90 -3.00 11.55 -1.34
N LEU A 91 -1.92 11.40 -0.57
CA LEU A 91 -1.92 10.81 0.78
C LEU A 91 -2.25 11.83 1.89
N GLN A 92 -2.28 13.13 1.58
CA GLN A 92 -2.38 14.19 2.58
C GLN A 92 -3.72 14.21 3.34
N VAL A 93 -4.73 13.48 2.89
CA VAL A 93 -6.10 13.49 3.47
C VAL A 93 -6.35 12.51 4.62
N LEU A 94 -5.37 11.69 5.02
CA LEU A 94 -5.52 10.78 6.18
C LEU A 94 -5.16 11.42 7.54
N SER A 95 -5.03 12.75 7.58
CA SER A 95 -4.69 13.52 8.79
C SER A 95 -5.82 14.45 9.21
N VAL A 96 -7.01 13.93 9.51
CA VAL A 96 -7.99 14.59 10.39
C VAL A 96 -8.75 13.55 11.21
#